data_AF-A0A0F3KUA8-F1
#
_entry.id   AF-A0A0F3KUA8-F1
#
_cell.length_a   1.000
_cell.length_b   1.000
_cell.length_c   1.000
_cell.angle_alpha   90.00
_cell.angle_beta   90.00
_cell.angle_gamma   90.00
#
_symmetry.space_group_name_H-M   'P 1'
#
loop_
_entity.id
_entity.type
_entity.pdbx_description
1 polymer ?
#
loop_
_entity_poly.entity_id
_entity_poly.type
_entity_poly.pdbx_seq_one_letter_code
_entity_poly.pdbx_strand_id
1 'polypeptide(L)'
;MGQPADAGPGAALRDTGLRREPWELQMDRAVESKVADKLYDRLSECFASSLAECLDPDLKLPTEAQIRYATDISRDLGVSIPAEVFRFRGAMSEFIERFAERHKNRRHNRTDDND
;
A
#
# COMPACT_ATOMS: atom_id res chain seq x y z
N MET A 1 6.94 -28.68 -39.44
CA MET A 1 5.82 -28.22 -38.60
C MET A 1 6.44 -27.61 -37.35
N GLY A 2 6.60 -26.29 -37.30
CA GLY A 2 7.11 -25.58 -36.13
C GLY A 2 5.95 -25.11 -35.27
N GLN A 3 5.98 -25.45 -33.98
CA GLN A 3 5.03 -24.94 -32.98
C GLN A 3 5.01 -23.41 -32.99
N PRO A 4 3.83 -22.76 -32.89
CA PRO A 4 3.78 -21.32 -32.70
C PRO A 4 4.39 -20.99 -31.34
N ALA A 5 5.35 -20.07 -31.36
CA ALA A 5 5.96 -19.52 -30.17
C ALA A 5 4.86 -19.01 -29.22
N ASP A 6 4.92 -19.51 -27.99
CA ASP A 6 4.13 -19.10 -26.85
C ASP A 6 4.25 -17.57 -26.68
N ALA A 7 3.24 -16.86 -27.17
CA ALA A 7 3.11 -15.43 -26.98
C ALA A 7 2.72 -15.23 -25.52
N GLY A 8 3.72 -15.08 -24.66
CA GLY A 8 3.52 -14.86 -23.23
C GLY A 8 2.55 -13.70 -22.95
N PRO A 9 1.97 -13.63 -21.74
CA PRO A 9 0.87 -12.72 -21.39
C PRO A 9 1.17 -11.22 -21.63
N GLY A 10 2.43 -10.83 -21.80
CA GLY A 10 2.85 -9.48 -22.20
C GLY A 10 2.50 -9.09 -23.65
N ALA A 11 2.17 -10.03 -24.53
CA ALA A 11 1.81 -9.73 -25.92
C ALA A 11 0.41 -9.11 -26.06
N ALA A 12 -0.52 -9.42 -25.13
CA ALA A 12 -1.88 -8.91 -25.13
C ALA A 12 -1.99 -7.43 -24.70
N LEU A 13 -0.99 -6.92 -23.96
CA LEU A 13 -0.90 -5.50 -23.58
C LEU A 13 -0.53 -4.56 -24.75
N ARG A 14 -0.27 -5.09 -25.95
CA ARG A 14 0.13 -4.29 -27.12
C ARG A 14 -1.04 -3.68 -27.87
N ASP A 15 -2.28 -4.09 -27.60
CA ASP A 15 -3.47 -3.53 -28.24
C ASP A 15 -4.00 -2.30 -27.46
N THR A 16 -3.12 -1.34 -27.18
CA THR A 16 -3.47 -0.07 -26.51
C THR A 16 -4.03 0.98 -27.47
N GLY A 17 -4.32 0.61 -28.73
CA GLY A 17 -4.87 1.53 -29.73
C GLY A 17 -6.19 2.18 -29.31
N LEU A 18 -6.95 1.53 -28.41
CA LEU A 18 -8.28 1.96 -27.99
C LEU A 18 -8.34 3.26 -27.15
N ARG A 19 -7.21 3.86 -26.75
CA ARG A 19 -7.20 4.98 -25.78
C ARG A 19 -6.39 6.20 -26.17
N ARG A 20 -5.75 6.24 -27.34
CA ARG A 20 -4.85 7.36 -27.71
C ARG A 20 -5.62 8.65 -28.04
N GLU A 21 -6.55 8.57 -28.99
CA GLU A 21 -7.27 9.75 -29.52
C GLU A 21 -8.11 10.48 -28.46
N PRO A 22 -8.90 9.81 -27.58
CA PRO A 22 -9.61 10.50 -26.51
C PRO A 22 -8.67 11.19 -25.51
N TRP A 23 -7.48 10.62 -25.29
CA TRP A 23 -6.52 11.16 -24.34
C TRP A 23 -5.84 12.41 -24.89
N GLU A 24 -5.48 12.39 -26.18
CA GLU A 24 -4.95 13.56 -26.90
C GLU A 24 -5.97 14.71 -26.85
N LEU A 25 -7.24 14.45 -27.20
CA LEU A 25 -8.30 15.47 -27.11
C LEU A 25 -8.50 16.03 -25.69
N GLN A 26 -8.42 15.17 -24.66
CA GLN A 26 -8.58 15.62 -23.29
C GLN A 26 -7.38 16.45 -22.80
N MET A 27 -6.16 16.16 -23.26
CA MET A 27 -4.98 17.00 -23.02
C MET A 27 -5.12 18.36 -23.68
N ASP A 28 -5.50 18.40 -24.96
CA ASP A 28 -5.70 19.64 -25.71
C ASP A 28 -6.71 20.54 -25.00
N ARG A 29 -7.86 19.99 -24.59
CA ARG A 29 -8.88 20.72 -23.81
C ARG A 29 -8.35 21.26 -22.49
N ALA A 30 -7.50 20.50 -21.79
CA ALA A 30 -6.95 20.90 -20.51
C ALA A 30 -5.91 22.02 -20.67
N VAL A 31 -5.10 21.99 -21.74
CA VAL A 31 -4.17 23.06 -22.09
C VAL A 31 -4.92 24.33 -22.48
N GLU A 32 -5.90 24.23 -23.38
CA GLU A 32 -6.74 25.36 -23.81
C GLU A 32 -7.45 26.02 -22.62
N SER A 33 -7.98 25.20 -21.71
CA SER A 33 -8.69 25.67 -20.51
C SER A 33 -7.76 26.07 -19.36
N LYS A 34 -6.43 25.98 -19.53
CA LYS A 34 -5.41 26.27 -18.49
C LYS A 34 -5.60 25.48 -17.18
N VAL A 35 -5.99 24.22 -17.30
CA VAL A 35 -6.21 23.28 -16.18
C VAL A 35 -5.39 21.98 -16.31
N ALA A 36 -4.34 22.00 -17.13
CA ALA A 36 -3.46 20.84 -17.33
C ALA A 36 -2.88 20.31 -16.00
N ASP A 37 -2.49 21.19 -15.07
CA ASP A 37 -1.96 20.77 -13.76
C ASP A 37 -2.96 19.91 -12.98
N LYS A 38 -4.24 20.31 -12.93
CA LYS A 38 -5.30 19.52 -12.28
C LYS A 38 -5.49 18.16 -12.92
N LEU A 39 -5.28 18.08 -14.23
CA LEU A 39 -5.37 16.83 -14.97
C LEU A 39 -4.20 15.91 -14.65
N TYR A 40 -2.99 16.46 -14.52
CA TYR A 40 -1.81 15.73 -14.07
C TYR A 40 -1.94 15.25 -12.63
N ASP A 41 -2.44 16.10 -11.72
CA ASP A 41 -2.69 15.73 -10.33
C ASP A 41 -3.62 14.52 -10.26
N ARG A 42 -4.77 14.58 -10.95
CA ARG A 42 -5.72 13.47 -11.00
C ARG A 42 -5.11 12.20 -11.60
N LEU A 43 -4.33 12.33 -12.68
CA LEU A 43 -3.66 11.19 -13.30
C LEU A 43 -2.65 10.54 -12.33
N SER A 44 -1.87 11.37 -11.64
CA SER A 44 -0.89 10.93 -10.66
C SER A 44 -1.56 10.20 -9.50
N GLU A 45 -2.66 10.73 -8.96
CA GLU A 45 -3.45 10.10 -7.89
C GLU A 45 -4.04 8.75 -8.32
N CYS A 46 -4.66 8.69 -9.50
CA CYS A 46 -5.19 7.45 -10.05
C CYS A 46 -4.07 6.41 -10.24
N PHE A 47 -2.95 6.81 -10.84
CA PHE A 47 -1.82 5.93 -11.10
C PHE A 47 -1.19 5.41 -9.80
N ALA A 48 -0.93 6.29 -8.84
CA ALA A 48 -0.38 5.92 -7.54
C ALA A 48 -1.29 4.92 -6.80
N SER A 49 -2.61 5.14 -6.85
CA SER A 49 -3.59 4.25 -6.22
C SER A 49 -3.60 2.87 -6.87
N SER A 50 -3.68 2.80 -8.21
CA SER A 50 -3.64 1.53 -8.95
C SER A 50 -2.31 0.79 -8.74
N LEU A 51 -1.19 1.51 -8.70
CA LEU A 51 0.12 0.92 -8.44
C LEU A 51 0.19 0.32 -7.02
N ALA A 52 -0.34 1.03 -6.02
CA ALA A 52 -0.40 0.54 -4.65
C ALA A 52 -1.32 -0.68 -4.50
N GLU A 53 -2.40 -0.78 -5.27
CA GLU A 53 -3.27 -1.96 -5.28
C GLU A 53 -2.57 -3.22 -5.77
N CYS A 54 -1.69 -3.08 -6.78
CA CYS A 54 -0.92 -4.16 -7.38
C CYS A 54 0.24 -4.69 -6.50
N LEU A 55 0.59 -4.02 -5.40
CA LEU A 55 1.62 -4.52 -4.48
C LEU A 55 1.17 -5.79 -3.77
N ASP A 56 2.12 -6.67 -3.46
CA ASP A 56 1.88 -7.77 -2.55
C ASP A 56 1.41 -7.24 -1.18
N PRO A 57 0.54 -7.98 -0.46
CA PRO A 57 -0.06 -7.48 0.78
C PRO A 57 0.92 -7.03 1.87
N ASP A 58 2.10 -7.64 1.94
CA ASP A 58 3.16 -7.37 2.90
C ASP A 58 3.98 -6.11 2.56
N LEU A 59 4.09 -5.77 1.28
CA LEU A 59 4.75 -4.56 0.78
C LEU A 59 3.87 -3.31 0.88
N LYS A 60 2.58 -3.45 1.18
CA LYS A 60 1.68 -2.31 1.40
C LYS A 60 2.01 -1.60 2.71
N LEU A 61 1.51 -0.37 2.86
CA LEU A 61 1.57 0.34 4.14
C LEU A 61 0.80 -0.42 5.24
N PRO A 62 1.28 -0.37 6.50
CA PRO A 62 0.52 -0.78 7.66
C PRO A 62 -0.83 -0.09 7.76
N THR A 63 -1.82 -0.76 8.32
CA THR A 63 -3.12 -0.14 8.63
C THR A 63 -3.02 0.73 9.89
N GLU A 64 -3.90 1.73 10.04
CA GLU A 64 -3.97 2.56 11.25
C GLU A 64 -4.18 1.73 12.52
N ALA A 65 -4.95 0.64 12.44
CA ALA A 65 -5.17 -0.28 13.55
C ALA A 65 -3.87 -0.98 13.97
N GLN A 66 -3.06 -1.43 13.01
CA GLN A 66 -1.75 -2.01 13.29
C GLN A 66 -0.80 -0.98 13.89
N ILE A 67 -0.72 0.24 13.33
CA ILE A 67 0.12 1.33 13.85
C ILE A 67 -0.24 1.66 15.30
N ARG A 68 -1.53 1.81 15.59
CA ARG A 68 -2.03 2.05 16.96
C ARG A 68 -1.64 0.92 17.89
N TYR A 69 -1.87 -0.32 17.49
CA TYR A 69 -1.58 -1.48 18.33
C TYR A 69 -0.08 -1.65 18.60
N ALA A 70 0.78 -1.47 17.58
CA ALA A 70 2.23 -1.49 17.75
C ALA A 70 2.73 -0.37 18.68
N THR A 71 2.12 0.81 18.61
CA THR A 71 2.41 1.94 19.50
C THR A 71 2.05 1.62 20.96
N ASP A 72 0.91 0.97 21.18
CA ASP A 72 0.50 0.51 22.51
C ASP A 72 1.46 -0.55 23.06
N ILE A 73 1.84 -1.53 22.23
CA ILE A 73 2.85 -2.54 22.57
C ILE A 73 4.17 -1.88 22.98
N SER A 74 4.64 -0.92 22.18
CA SER A 74 5.89 -0.19 22.42
C SER A 74 5.87 0.53 23.77
N ARG A 75 4.77 1.23 24.07
CA ARG A 75 4.57 1.95 25.33
C ARG A 75 4.51 1.01 26.53
N ASP A 76 3.74 -0.06 26.43
CA ASP A 76 3.50 -0.97 27.54
C ASP A 76 4.74 -1.82 27.84
N LEU A 77 5.45 -2.27 26.82
CA LEU A 77 6.62 -3.13 26.99
C LEU A 77 7.95 -2.37 27.06
N GLY A 78 7.97 -1.07 26.77
CA GLY A 78 9.18 -0.25 26.71
C GLY A 78 10.12 -0.64 25.57
N VAL A 79 9.57 -1.14 24.45
CA VAL A 79 10.35 -1.57 23.28
C VAL A 79 10.28 -0.51 22.17
N SER A 80 11.40 -0.25 21.49
CA SER A 80 11.42 0.66 20.35
C SER A 80 10.85 0.01 19.09
N ILE A 81 10.14 0.79 18.27
CA ILE A 81 9.62 0.33 16.97
C ILE A 81 10.65 0.67 15.87
N PRO A 82 11.20 -0.31 15.14
CA PRO A 82 12.07 -0.07 14.00
C PRO A 82 11.36 0.72 12.88
N ALA A 83 12.09 1.56 12.14
CA ALA A 83 11.50 2.43 11.11
C ALA A 83 10.80 1.66 9.98
N GLU A 84 11.29 0.47 9.64
CA GLU A 84 10.72 -0.41 8.60
C GLU A 84 9.32 -0.92 8.94
N VAL A 85 9.00 -1.06 10.23
CA VAL A 85 7.69 -1.47 10.74
C VAL A 85 6.61 -0.46 10.32
N PHE A 86 6.95 0.83 10.20
CA PHE A 86 6.03 1.86 9.70
C PHE A 86 5.92 1.92 8.17
N ARG A 87 6.83 1.27 7.45
CA ARG A 87 6.90 1.32 5.98
C ARG A 87 6.21 0.14 5.33
N PHE A 88 6.31 -1.05 5.93
CA PHE A 88 5.82 -2.28 5.34
C PHE A 88 4.88 -3.03 6.29
N ARG A 89 3.75 -3.47 5.76
CA ARG A 89 2.74 -4.23 6.50
C ARG A 89 3.29 -5.57 6.96
N GLY A 90 4.17 -6.22 6.20
CA GLY A 90 4.86 -7.45 6.59
C GLY A 90 5.66 -7.27 7.87
N ALA A 91 6.60 -6.30 7.86
CA ALA A 91 7.40 -5.96 9.04
C ALA A 91 6.53 -5.54 10.25
N MET A 92 5.40 -4.87 9.99
CA MET A 92 4.41 -4.56 11.02
C MET A 92 3.77 -5.81 11.64
N SER A 93 3.32 -6.75 10.81
CA SER A 93 2.75 -8.00 11.29
C SER A 93 3.76 -8.80 12.11
N GLU A 94 5.00 -8.92 11.65
CA GLU A 94 6.07 -9.61 12.38
C GLU A 94 6.37 -8.96 13.74
N PHE A 95 6.42 -7.63 13.80
CA PHE A 95 6.59 -6.91 15.06
C PHE A 95 5.43 -7.20 16.03
N ILE A 96 4.19 -7.10 15.54
CA ILE A 96 3.00 -7.36 16.36
C ILE A 96 3.01 -8.80 16.87
N GLU A 97 3.22 -9.79 16.01
CA GLU A 97 3.26 -11.21 16.38
C GLU A 97 4.31 -11.50 17.45
N ARG A 98 5.50 -10.90 17.31
CA ARG A 98 6.60 -11.07 18.27
C ARG A 98 6.26 -10.60 19.68
N PHE A 99 5.43 -9.56 19.84
CA PHE A 99 5.21 -8.90 21.12
C PHE A 99 3.76 -9.01 21.66
N ALA A 100 2.80 -9.44 20.85
CA ALA A 100 1.38 -9.47 21.20
C ALA A 100 1.10 -10.28 22.47
N GLU A 101 1.68 -11.48 22.61
CA GLU A 101 1.43 -12.33 23.79
C GLU A 101 1.99 -11.71 25.08
N ARG A 102 3.21 -11.18 25.03
CA ARG A 102 3.81 -10.48 26.19
C ARG A 102 2.99 -9.26 26.58
N HIS A 103 2.45 -8.54 25.60
CA HIS A 103 1.61 -7.38 25.80
C HIS A 103 0.27 -7.75 26.46
N LYS A 104 -0.39 -8.82 26.01
CA LYS A 104 -1.62 -9.36 26.63
C LYS A 104 -1.38 -9.75 28.09
N ASN A 105 -0.32 -10.50 28.37
CA ASN A 105 0.02 -10.94 29.73
C ASN A 105 0.25 -9.74 30.67
N ARG A 106 0.93 -8.70 30.20
CA ARG A 106 1.14 -7.48 31.00
C ARG A 106 -0.16 -6.74 31.31
N ARG A 107 -1.13 -6.72 30.39
CA ARG A 107 -2.43 -6.08 30.62
C ARG A 107 -3.32 -6.89 31.56
N HIS A 108 -3.27 -8.22 31.50
CA HIS A 108 -3.98 -9.10 32.43
C HIS A 108 -3.53 -8.84 33.88
N ASN A 109 -2.22 -8.93 34.15
CA ASN A 109 -1.68 -8.72 35.49
C ASN A 109 -2.00 -7.32 36.07
N ARG A 110 -2.04 -6.27 35.24
CA ARG A 110 -2.43 -4.91 35.67
C ARG A 110 -3.88 -4.79 36.12
N THR A 111 -4.74 -5.69 35.65
CA THR A 111 -6.16 -5.70 35.99
C THR A 111 -6.37 -6.45 37.30
N ASP A 112 -5.59 -7.51 37.52
CA ASP A 112 -5.64 -8.31 38.75
C ASP A 112 -5.01 -7.61 39.97
N ASP A 113 -4.04 -6.70 39.76
CA ASP A 113 -3.40 -5.92 40.85
C ASP A 113 -4.29 -4.77 41.40
N ASN A 114 -5.42 -4.46 40.75
CA ASN A 114 -6.30 -3.32 41.06
C ASN A 114 -7.63 -3.71 41.72
N ASP A 115 -7.81 -4.99 42.06
CA ASP A 115 -8.96 -5.56 42.79
C ASP A 115 -8.51 -6.05 44.19
#